data_AF-A0AAI9HXH6-F1
#
_entry.id   AF-A0AAI9HXH6-F1
#
_cell.length_a   1.000
_cell.length_b   1.000
_cell.length_c   1.000
_cell.angle_alpha   90.00
_cell.angle_beta   90.00
_cell.angle_gamma   90.00
#
_symmetry.space_group_name_H-M   'P 1'
#
loop_
_entity.id
_entity.type
_entity.pdbx_description
1 polymer ?
#
loop_
_entity_poly.entity_id
_entity_poly.type
_entity_poly.pdbx_seq_one_letter_code
_entity_poly.pdbx_strand_id
1 'polypeptide(L)'
;MTQQNLSEKLFKPKIKHPETSALVNFTRSGMKEVKGSVLSGCTHPGWYRMINRLMWAWRGIPPLETEEVLSRIAASDAPRSDDALLDTVIGYRRGNWAYEWSQQAMLWQRKALEFESGEKACEAWLLAANLYSIAGYPHLKGDELADQATVLANQAYENSARFAAYELKKIEFK
;
A
#
# COMPACT_ATOMS: atom_id res chain seq x y z
N MET A 1 17.64 3.96 -41.92
CA MET A 1 17.48 4.31 -40.51
C MET A 1 16.24 5.19 -40.38
N THR A 2 15.19 4.69 -39.74
CA THR A 2 13.92 5.41 -39.59
C THR A 2 14.11 6.57 -38.59
N GLN A 3 13.94 7.81 -39.06
CA GLN A 3 13.89 8.99 -38.21
C GLN A 3 12.75 8.82 -37.19
N GLN A 4 13.09 8.76 -35.89
CA GLN A 4 12.09 8.72 -34.83
C GLN A 4 11.25 10.00 -34.84
N ASN A 5 9.93 9.83 -34.82
CA ASN A 5 8.96 10.90 -34.90
C ASN A 5 9.01 11.77 -33.63
N LEU A 6 9.22 13.09 -33.77
CA LEU A 6 9.42 14.01 -32.65
C LEU A 6 8.23 14.03 -31.67
N SER A 7 7.03 13.87 -32.22
CA SER A 7 5.77 13.81 -31.47
C SER A 7 5.73 12.60 -30.53
N GLU A 8 6.19 11.43 -30.99
CA GLU A 8 6.25 10.22 -30.14
C GLU A 8 7.23 10.39 -28.98
N LYS A 9 8.29 11.18 -29.14
CA LYS A 9 9.25 11.47 -28.06
C LYS A 9 8.69 12.45 -27.03
N LEU A 10 7.96 13.47 -27.49
CA LEU A 10 7.41 14.53 -26.63
C LEU A 10 6.19 14.06 -25.83
N PHE A 11 5.34 13.21 -26.42
CA PHE A 11 4.10 12.72 -25.80
C PHE A 11 4.23 11.32 -25.19
N LYS A 12 5.45 10.78 -25.08
CA LYS A 12 5.69 9.52 -24.37
C LYS A 12 5.21 9.66 -22.92
N PRO A 13 4.30 8.79 -22.45
CA PRO A 13 3.83 8.84 -21.07
C PRO A 13 5.03 8.73 -20.13
N LYS A 14 5.33 9.81 -19.41
CA LYS A 14 6.35 9.78 -18.38
C LYS A 14 5.75 9.10 -17.15
N ILE A 15 6.50 8.14 -16.60
CA ILE A 15 6.21 7.59 -15.29
C ILE A 15 6.31 8.76 -14.30
N LYS A 16 5.17 9.18 -13.75
CA LYS A 16 5.12 10.33 -12.83
C LYS A 16 5.70 9.99 -11.46
N HIS A 17 5.52 8.75 -11.02
CA HIS A 17 5.94 8.29 -9.71
C HIS A 17 6.89 7.10 -9.89
N PRO A 18 8.18 7.22 -9.49
CA PRO A 18 9.07 6.07 -9.45
C PRO A 18 8.45 5.00 -8.53
N GLU A 19 8.57 3.74 -8.92
CA GLU A 19 8.05 2.64 -8.12
C GLU A 19 8.96 2.40 -6.90
N THR A 20 8.35 1.99 -5.78
CA THR A 20 8.96 1.92 -4.45
C THR A 20 10.30 1.19 -4.42
N SER A 21 10.42 0.03 -5.07
CA SER A 21 11.67 -0.76 -5.05
C SER A 21 12.85 -0.06 -5.74
N ALA A 22 12.57 0.88 -6.64
CA ALA A 22 13.58 1.64 -7.38
C ALA A 22 14.01 2.96 -6.70
N LEU A 23 13.40 3.32 -5.56
CA LEU A 23 13.72 4.58 -4.86
C LEU A 23 15.08 4.55 -4.16
N VAL A 24 15.49 3.40 -3.67
CA VAL A 24 16.73 3.24 -2.90
C VAL A 24 17.73 2.46 -3.74
N ASN A 25 18.77 3.14 -4.20
CA ASN A 25 19.89 2.49 -4.87
C ASN A 25 20.77 1.79 -3.83
N PHE A 26 20.68 0.46 -3.74
CA PHE A 26 21.56 -0.34 -2.91
C PHE A 26 22.67 -0.97 -3.75
N THR A 27 23.94 -0.71 -3.41
CA THR A 27 25.08 -1.46 -3.97
C THR A 27 25.05 -2.87 -3.40
N ARG A 28 24.62 -3.84 -4.21
CA ARG A 28 24.27 -5.21 -3.82
C ARG A 28 25.48 -6.03 -3.36
N SER A 29 25.96 -5.81 -2.14
CA SER A 29 26.85 -6.75 -1.46
C SER A 29 26.02 -7.84 -0.78
N GLY A 30 25.68 -8.90 -1.52
CA GLY A 30 25.14 -10.17 -1.03
C GLY A 30 23.93 -10.06 -0.09
N MET A 31 22.71 -9.95 -0.64
CA MET A 31 21.49 -10.19 0.15
C MET A 31 21.51 -11.64 0.65
N LYS A 32 21.75 -11.83 1.95
CA LYS A 32 21.52 -13.11 2.62
C LYS A 32 20.02 -13.26 2.84
N GLU A 33 19.47 -14.45 2.56
CA GLU A 33 18.14 -14.82 3.01
C GLU A 33 18.08 -14.67 4.53
N VAL A 34 17.26 -13.72 5.00
CA VAL A 34 17.00 -13.58 6.43
C VAL A 34 15.91 -14.59 6.76
N LYS A 35 16.27 -15.68 7.46
CA LYS A 35 15.28 -16.59 8.05
C LYS A 35 14.51 -15.83 9.12
N GLY A 36 13.33 -15.32 8.76
CA GLY A 36 12.42 -14.61 9.65
C GLY A 36 11.69 -15.54 10.62
N SER A 37 11.28 -15.00 11.77
CA SER A 37 10.30 -15.64 12.66
C SER A 37 8.90 -15.52 12.05
N VAL A 38 8.00 -16.48 12.33
CA VAL A 38 6.60 -16.49 11.85
C VAL A 38 5.88 -15.17 12.15
N LEU A 39 6.20 -14.51 13.27
CA LEU A 39 5.62 -13.23 13.67
C LEU A 39 6.32 -12.02 13.04
N SER A 40 7.61 -12.15 12.76
CA SER A 40 8.41 -11.09 12.14
C SER A 40 8.16 -10.99 10.64
N GLY A 41 7.52 -11.99 10.03
CA GLY A 41 7.40 -12.14 8.59
C GLY A 41 8.65 -12.83 8.03
N CYS A 42 8.44 -13.74 7.08
CA CYS A 42 9.53 -14.30 6.28
C CYS A 42 9.70 -13.46 5.01
N THR A 43 10.92 -13.34 4.50
CA THR A 43 11.12 -12.91 3.11
C THR A 43 10.44 -13.94 2.21
N HIS A 44 9.39 -13.53 1.51
CA HIS A 44 8.70 -14.42 0.57
C HIS A 44 9.42 -14.32 -0.77
N PRO A 45 9.84 -15.45 -1.37
CA PRO A 45 10.35 -15.44 -2.73
C PRO A 45 9.34 -14.76 -3.65
N GLY A 46 9.82 -13.85 -4.50
CA GLY A 46 8.98 -13.14 -5.46
C GLY A 46 8.28 -11.88 -4.95
N TRP A 47 8.56 -11.41 -3.73
CA TRP A 47 8.05 -10.12 -3.23
C TRP A 47 9.20 -9.22 -2.78
N TYR A 48 9.16 -7.96 -3.19
CA TYR A 48 10.06 -6.92 -2.68
C TYR A 48 9.74 -6.63 -1.22
N ARG A 49 8.46 -6.46 -0.89
CA ARG A 49 7.98 -6.23 0.48
C ARG A 49 7.95 -7.53 1.29
N MET A 50 8.19 -7.40 2.59
CA MET A 50 7.94 -8.48 3.52
C MET A 50 6.43 -8.61 3.77
N ILE A 51 5.86 -9.72 3.33
CA ILE A 51 4.42 -9.99 3.46
C ILE A 51 4.15 -10.60 4.84
N ASN A 52 3.53 -9.82 5.74
CA ASN A 52 3.25 -10.25 7.11
C ASN A 52 1.74 -10.43 7.34
N ARG A 53 1.21 -11.50 6.73
CA ARG A 53 -0.22 -11.84 6.76
C ARG A 53 -0.77 -11.98 8.16
N LEU A 54 -0.01 -12.64 9.05
CA LEU A 54 -0.42 -12.87 10.43
C LEU A 54 -0.49 -11.55 11.22
N MET A 55 0.51 -10.67 11.07
CA MET A 55 0.47 -9.36 11.72
C MET A 55 -0.70 -8.51 11.21
N TRP A 56 -0.98 -8.54 9.91
CA TRP A 56 -2.11 -7.78 9.34
C TRP A 56 -3.46 -8.32 9.82
N ALA A 57 -3.61 -9.65 9.89
CA ALA A 57 -4.79 -10.28 10.47
C ALA A 57 -4.96 -9.91 11.95
N TRP A 58 -3.86 -9.91 12.72
CA TRP A 58 -3.89 -9.52 14.12
C TRP A 58 -4.27 -8.04 14.32
N ARG A 59 -3.95 -7.17 13.36
CA ARG A 59 -4.39 -5.76 13.33
C ARG A 59 -5.84 -5.57 12.87
N GLY A 60 -6.60 -6.65 12.65
CA GLY A 60 -8.02 -6.62 12.33
C GLY A 60 -8.34 -6.61 10.84
N ILE A 61 -7.36 -6.83 9.96
CA ILE A 61 -7.63 -6.94 8.51
C ILE A 61 -8.12 -8.36 8.20
N PRO A 62 -9.27 -8.53 7.53
CA PRO A 62 -9.75 -9.85 7.14
C PRO A 62 -8.73 -10.59 6.26
N PRO A 63 -8.35 -11.84 6.59
CA PRO A 63 -7.39 -12.61 5.79
C PRO A 63 -7.85 -12.79 4.34
N LEU A 64 -9.14 -13.00 4.10
CA LEU A 64 -9.68 -13.17 2.75
C LEU A 64 -9.45 -11.93 1.88
N GLU A 65 -9.64 -10.73 2.44
CA GLU A 65 -9.40 -9.47 1.70
C GLU A 65 -7.91 -9.24 1.45
N THR A 66 -7.06 -9.64 2.41
CA THR A 66 -5.60 -9.62 2.22
C THR A 66 -5.23 -10.49 1.01
N GLU A 67 -5.75 -11.71 0.92
CA GLU A 67 -5.48 -12.60 -0.22
C GLU A 67 -6.03 -12.05 -1.53
N GLU A 68 -7.20 -11.43 -1.50
CA GLU A 68 -7.82 -10.83 -2.68
C GLU A 68 -6.93 -9.73 -3.27
N VAL A 69 -6.44 -8.81 -2.42
CA VAL A 69 -5.53 -7.74 -2.81
C VAL A 69 -4.21 -8.30 -3.34
N LEU A 70 -3.57 -9.22 -2.59
CA LEU A 70 -2.30 -9.82 -2.99
C LEU A 70 -2.43 -10.60 -4.31
N SER A 71 -3.56 -11.26 -4.55
CA SER A 71 -3.83 -11.98 -5.80
C SER A 71 -3.96 -11.02 -6.98
N ARG A 72 -4.62 -9.86 -6.81
CA ARG A 72 -4.70 -8.83 -7.86
C ARG A 72 -3.32 -8.26 -8.23
N ILE A 73 -2.45 -8.08 -7.23
CA ILE A 73 -1.06 -7.65 -7.43
C ILE A 73 -0.26 -8.72 -8.19
N ALA A 74 -0.32 -9.96 -7.71
CA ALA A 74 0.44 -11.08 -8.27
C ALA A 74 0.01 -11.43 -9.71
N ALA A 75 -1.29 -11.40 -9.99
CA ALA A 75 -1.85 -11.75 -11.30
C ALA A 75 -1.79 -10.61 -12.33
N SER A 76 -1.18 -9.47 -12.01
CA SER A 76 -1.06 -8.36 -12.96
C SER A 76 -0.04 -8.65 -14.06
N ASP A 77 -0.41 -8.36 -15.30
CA ASP A 77 0.49 -8.40 -16.46
C ASP A 77 1.14 -7.03 -16.74
N ALA A 78 0.93 -6.04 -15.87
CA ALA A 78 1.51 -4.72 -16.05
C ALA A 78 3.05 -4.73 -15.87
N PRO A 79 3.79 -3.81 -16.53
CA PRO A 79 5.24 -3.72 -16.39
C PRO A 79 5.68 -3.51 -14.93
N ARG A 80 6.76 -4.21 -14.55
CA ARG A 80 7.37 -4.17 -13.22
C ARG A 80 8.75 -3.53 -13.26
N SER A 81 9.19 -2.96 -12.15
CA SER A 81 10.58 -2.51 -11.99
C SER A 81 11.56 -3.68 -11.98
N ASP A 82 11.12 -4.80 -11.38
CA ASP A 82 11.81 -6.09 -11.40
C ASP A 82 10.77 -7.19 -11.66
N ASP A 83 10.86 -7.86 -12.80
CA ASP A 83 9.92 -8.91 -13.21
C ASP A 83 9.93 -10.12 -12.26
N ALA A 84 10.99 -10.30 -11.45
CA ALA A 84 11.03 -11.33 -10.42
C ALA A 84 10.23 -10.96 -9.16
N LEU A 85 9.84 -9.69 -8.99
CA LEU A 85 9.17 -9.18 -7.78
C LEU A 85 7.75 -8.70 -8.09
N LEU A 86 6.77 -9.48 -7.63
CA LEU A 86 5.35 -9.36 -7.95
C LEU A 86 4.75 -7.98 -7.63
N ASP A 87 5.15 -7.36 -6.53
CA ASP A 87 4.63 -6.08 -6.02
C ASP A 87 5.30 -4.82 -6.58
N THR A 88 6.12 -4.97 -7.62
CA THR A 88 6.89 -3.85 -8.21
C THR A 88 6.26 -3.30 -9.49
N VAL A 89 4.95 -3.45 -9.67
CA VAL A 89 4.22 -2.89 -10.82
C VAL A 89 4.35 -1.37 -10.85
N ILE A 90 4.76 -0.83 -12.00
CA ILE A 90 5.16 0.57 -12.17
C ILE A 90 3.95 1.51 -12.30
N GLY A 91 3.96 2.56 -11.48
CA GLY A 91 2.99 3.65 -11.50
C GLY A 91 1.65 3.30 -10.84
N TYR A 92 0.85 4.32 -10.53
CA TYR A 92 -0.42 4.16 -9.83
C TYR A 92 -1.53 3.59 -10.76
N ARG A 93 -1.63 2.27 -10.84
CA ARG A 93 -2.56 1.53 -11.71
C ARG A 93 -2.91 0.16 -11.12
N ARG A 94 -3.87 -0.54 -11.72
CA ARG A 94 -4.20 -1.92 -11.36
C ARG A 94 -2.94 -2.82 -11.30
N GLY A 95 -2.81 -3.56 -10.21
CA GLY A 95 -1.65 -4.39 -9.88
C GLY A 95 -0.53 -3.68 -9.10
N ASN A 96 -0.50 -2.34 -9.06
CA ASN A 96 0.44 -1.62 -8.19
C ASN A 96 0.05 -1.77 -6.71
N TRP A 97 1.05 -1.93 -5.85
CA TRP A 97 0.88 -2.10 -4.41
C TRP A 97 0.01 -1.01 -3.78
N ALA A 98 0.42 0.25 -3.89
CA ALA A 98 -0.28 1.37 -3.27
C ALA A 98 -1.68 1.53 -3.85
N TYR A 99 -1.85 1.30 -5.16
CA TYR A 99 -3.15 1.32 -5.82
C TYR A 99 -4.11 0.27 -5.25
N GLU A 100 -3.73 -1.01 -5.27
CA GLU A 100 -4.63 -2.12 -4.90
C GLU A 100 -5.06 -2.06 -3.43
N TRP A 101 -4.13 -1.74 -2.52
CA TRP A 101 -4.44 -1.55 -1.11
C TRP A 101 -5.28 -0.30 -0.86
N SER A 102 -5.01 0.82 -1.55
CA SER A 102 -5.83 2.03 -1.43
C SER A 102 -7.24 1.83 -1.97
N GLN A 103 -7.42 1.06 -3.06
CA GLN A 103 -8.75 0.70 -3.55
C GLN A 103 -9.52 -0.12 -2.52
N GLN A 104 -8.87 -1.11 -1.87
CA GLN A 104 -9.51 -1.88 -0.81
C GLN A 104 -9.90 -0.99 0.39
N ALA A 105 -9.02 -0.08 0.80
CA ALA A 105 -9.30 0.89 1.86
C ALA A 105 -10.49 1.80 1.52
N MET A 106 -10.58 2.27 0.27
CA MET A 106 -11.70 3.09 -0.21
C MET A 106 -13.05 2.36 -0.11
N LEU A 107 -13.09 1.04 -0.29
CA LEU A 107 -14.33 0.26 -0.09
C LEU A 107 -14.83 0.41 1.35
N TRP A 108 -13.94 0.29 2.33
CA TRP A 108 -14.27 0.41 3.75
C TRP A 108 -14.58 1.84 4.16
N GLN A 109 -13.86 2.82 3.62
CA GLN A 109 -14.19 4.22 3.78
C GLN A 109 -15.60 4.55 3.28
N ARG A 110 -16.02 4.02 2.12
CA ARG A 110 -17.39 4.20 1.62
C ARG A 110 -18.43 3.55 2.53
N LYS A 111 -18.20 2.30 2.96
CA LYS A 111 -19.06 1.64 3.95
C LYS A 111 -19.17 2.45 5.24
N ALA A 112 -18.06 3.02 5.71
CA ALA A 112 -18.04 3.85 6.91
C ALA A 112 -18.90 5.11 6.77
N LEU A 113 -18.98 5.70 5.57
CA LEU A 113 -19.83 6.85 5.25
C LEU A 113 -21.32 6.49 5.14
N GLU A 114 -21.66 5.22 4.90
CA GLU A 114 -23.05 4.73 4.87
C GLU A 114 -23.61 4.52 6.28
N PHE A 115 -22.75 4.36 7.29
CA PHE A 115 -23.19 4.25 8.69
C PHE A 115 -23.45 5.63 9.29
N GLU A 116 -24.67 5.85 9.80
CA GLU A 116 -25.07 7.13 10.40
C GLU A 116 -24.35 7.42 11.73
N SER A 117 -24.17 6.41 12.58
CA SER A 117 -23.42 6.52 13.84
C SER A 117 -23.02 5.15 14.41
N GLY A 118 -22.19 5.18 15.46
CA GLY A 118 -21.91 4.03 16.30
C GLY A 118 -20.68 3.20 15.92
N GLU A 119 -20.54 2.08 16.63
CA GLU A 119 -19.34 1.23 16.61
C GLU A 119 -18.98 0.71 15.21
N LYS A 120 -19.97 0.35 14.39
CA LYS A 120 -19.75 -0.13 13.02
C LYS A 120 -19.08 0.92 12.12
N ALA A 121 -19.42 2.19 12.29
CA ALA A 121 -18.76 3.28 11.57
C ALA A 121 -17.30 3.40 12.01
N CYS A 122 -17.06 3.34 13.33
CA CYS A 122 -15.72 3.36 13.90
C CYS A 122 -14.84 2.22 13.36
N GLU A 123 -15.35 0.98 13.42
CA GLU A 123 -14.65 -0.22 12.92
C GLU A 123 -14.33 -0.12 11.43
N ALA A 124 -15.28 0.32 10.60
CA ALA A 124 -15.07 0.49 9.17
C ALA A 124 -14.00 1.54 8.86
N TRP A 125 -14.00 2.67 9.59
CA TRP A 125 -12.94 3.68 9.48
C TRP A 125 -11.57 3.16 9.94
N LEU A 126 -11.51 2.41 11.04
CA LEU A 126 -10.26 1.79 11.52
C LEU A 126 -9.71 0.79 10.51
N LEU A 127 -10.57 -0.02 9.89
CA LEU A 127 -10.17 -0.95 8.85
C LEU A 127 -9.65 -0.23 7.60
N ALA A 128 -10.32 0.85 7.18
CA ALA A 128 -9.82 1.72 6.11
C ALA A 128 -8.44 2.32 6.45
N ALA A 129 -8.25 2.81 7.68
CA ALA A 129 -6.97 3.36 8.14
C ALA A 129 -5.84 2.32 8.08
N ASN A 130 -6.10 1.10 8.55
CA ASN A 130 -5.14 0.00 8.52
C ASN A 130 -4.77 -0.39 7.07
N LEU A 131 -5.75 -0.44 6.15
CA LEU A 131 -5.51 -0.75 4.75
C LEU A 131 -4.70 0.35 4.03
N TYR A 132 -5.00 1.63 4.29
CA TYR A 132 -4.19 2.74 3.80
C TYR A 132 -2.77 2.73 4.37
N SER A 133 -2.60 2.34 5.64
CA SER A 133 -1.28 2.16 6.24
C SER A 133 -0.46 1.10 5.48
N ILE A 134 -1.08 -0.03 5.12
CA ILE A 134 -0.42 -1.05 4.28
C ILE A 134 -0.14 -0.54 2.87
N ALA A 135 -1.02 0.26 2.27
CA ALA A 135 -0.77 0.85 0.95
C ALA A 135 0.52 1.68 0.91
N GLY A 136 0.88 2.33 2.03
CA GLY A 136 2.13 3.07 2.17
C GLY A 136 3.34 2.25 2.63
N TYR A 137 3.18 1.00 3.05
CA TYR A 137 4.29 0.17 3.54
C TYR A 137 5.36 -0.05 2.45
N PRO A 138 6.68 0.07 2.74
CA PRO A 138 7.31 0.24 4.06
C PRO A 138 7.60 1.71 4.45
N HIS A 139 6.88 2.67 3.89
CA HIS A 139 6.97 4.11 4.17
C HIS A 139 8.36 4.68 3.85
N LEU A 140 8.85 4.39 2.63
CA LEU A 140 10.10 4.96 2.15
C LEU A 140 9.95 6.45 1.92
N LYS A 141 10.89 7.24 2.46
CA LYS A 141 10.94 8.68 2.23
C LYS A 141 11.13 8.96 0.73
N GLY A 142 10.27 9.82 0.18
CA GLY A 142 10.28 10.16 -1.25
C GLY A 142 9.39 9.26 -2.10
N ASP A 143 8.71 8.27 -1.51
CA ASP A 143 7.61 7.57 -2.16
C ASP A 143 6.33 8.41 -2.06
N GLU A 144 6.03 9.17 -3.11
CA GLU A 144 4.85 10.04 -3.15
C GLU A 144 3.53 9.27 -2.98
N LEU A 145 3.45 8.02 -3.44
CA LEU A 145 2.25 7.19 -3.29
C LEU A 145 2.09 6.73 -1.84
N ALA A 146 3.20 6.38 -1.19
CA ALA A 146 3.19 6.04 0.23
C ALA A 146 2.86 7.25 1.12
N ASP A 147 3.36 8.43 0.78
CA ASP A 147 3.03 9.67 1.50
C ASP A 147 1.53 9.99 1.40
N GLN A 148 0.94 9.88 0.20
CA GLN A 148 -0.50 10.05 0.00
C GLN A 148 -1.32 9.02 0.79
N ALA A 149 -0.94 7.75 0.73
CA ALA A 149 -1.58 6.69 1.50
C ALA A 149 -1.50 6.94 3.01
N THR A 150 -0.37 7.46 3.50
CA THR A 150 -0.18 7.80 4.91
C THR A 150 -1.11 8.94 5.35
N VAL A 151 -1.29 9.97 4.50
CA VAL A 151 -2.27 11.03 4.75
C VAL A 151 -3.69 10.47 4.87
N LEU A 152 -4.08 9.59 3.95
CA LEU A 152 -5.40 8.93 3.98
C LEU A 152 -5.58 8.04 5.21
N ALA A 153 -4.54 7.31 5.62
CA ALA A 153 -4.56 6.50 6.84
C ALA A 153 -4.82 7.35 8.08
N ASN A 154 -4.11 8.48 8.21
CA ASN A 154 -4.29 9.40 9.34
C ASN A 154 -5.68 10.02 9.33
N GLN A 155 -6.20 10.44 8.17
CA GLN A 155 -7.56 10.97 8.05
C GLN A 155 -8.62 9.94 8.43
N ALA A 156 -8.47 8.69 7.99
CA ALA A 156 -9.39 7.61 8.34
C ALA A 156 -9.37 7.32 9.85
N TYR A 157 -8.19 7.35 10.48
CA TYR A 157 -8.04 7.17 11.92
C TYR A 157 -8.63 8.34 12.74
N GLU A 158 -8.46 9.58 12.26
CA GLU A 158 -9.12 10.74 12.87
C GLU A 158 -10.65 10.68 12.70
N ASN A 159 -11.15 10.15 11.59
CA ASN A 159 -12.58 9.95 11.39
C ASN A 159 -13.16 8.85 12.28
N SER A 160 -12.43 7.75 12.52
CA SER A 160 -12.91 6.68 13.40
C SER A 160 -13.16 7.19 14.82
N ALA A 161 -12.30 8.11 15.30
CA ALA A 161 -12.44 8.73 16.61
C ALA A 161 -13.80 9.42 16.84
N ARG A 162 -14.45 9.93 15.79
CA ARG A 162 -15.76 10.59 15.88
C ARG A 162 -16.89 9.63 16.24
N PHE A 163 -16.68 8.33 16.01
CA PHE A 163 -17.67 7.27 16.23
C PHE A 163 -17.25 6.31 17.34
N ALA A 164 -16.09 6.54 17.97
CA ALA A 164 -15.56 5.69 19.01
C ALA A 164 -16.38 5.83 20.32
N ALA A 165 -16.53 4.73 21.04
CA ALA A 165 -17.10 4.73 22.40
C ALA A 165 -16.15 5.34 23.45
N TYR A 166 -14.93 5.68 23.03
CA TYR A 166 -13.87 6.27 23.85
C TYR A 166 -13.40 7.59 23.25
N GLU A 167 -12.82 8.44 24.08
CA GLU A 167 -12.27 9.73 23.66
C GLU A 167 -10.85 9.56 23.13
N LEU A 168 -10.61 9.92 21.87
CA LEU A 168 -9.28 9.93 21.26
C LEU A 168 -8.80 11.37 21.08
N LYS A 169 -7.68 11.72 21.73
CA LYS A 169 -7.09 13.07 21.67
C LYS A 169 -5.78 13.05 20.91
N LYS A 170 -5.69 13.89 19.88
CA LYS A 170 -4.41 14.22 19.24
C LYS A 170 -3.66 15.21 20.12
N ILE A 171 -2.44 14.85 20.49
CA ILE A 171 -1.55 15.69 21.32
C ILE A 171 -0.49 16.28 20.40
N GLU A 172 -0.33 17.60 20.45
CA GLU A 172 0.72 18.31 19.73
C GLU A 172 1.84 18.69 20.70
N PHE A 173 3.06 18.31 20.35
CA PHE A 173 4.26 18.70 21.09
C PHE A 173 4.88 19.93 20.43
N LYS A 174 5.19 20.94 21.25
CA LYS A 174 5.92 22.15 20.82
C LYS A 174 7.42 21.93 20.94
#